data_AF-A0A7L2V3E4-F1
#
_entry.id   AF-A0A7L2V3E4-F1
#
_cell.length_a   1.000
_cell.length_b   1.000
_cell.length_c   1.000
_cell.angle_alpha   90.00
_cell.angle_beta   90.00
_cell.angle_gamma   90.00
#
_symmetry.space_group_name_H-M   'P 1'
#
loop_
_entity.id
_entity.type
_entity.pdbx_description
1 polymer ?
#
loop_
_entity_poly.entity_id
_entity_poly.type
_entity_poly.pdbx_seq_one_letter_code
_entity_poly.pdbx_strand_id
1 'polypeptide(L)'
;MASAVFEGTSLVNMYVRGCWVNGIRRLIISRRGDEEEFYEIRTEWSDRNVLYLHRSYSDLGRLFKRLLDSFPEDRPELSRSPLLQGLITIKEAHDIEARLNEVEKLLKTIINMPWKVGKT
;
A
#
# COMPACT_ATOMS: atom_id res chain seq x y z
N MET A 1 -2.55 -20.73 22.28
CA MET A 1 -2.26 -20.14 20.96
C MET A 1 -2.89 -21.04 19.91
N ALA A 2 -3.98 -20.60 19.28
CA ALA A 2 -4.57 -21.34 18.17
C ALA A 2 -3.78 -20.98 16.91
N SER A 3 -2.84 -21.85 16.52
CA SER A 3 -2.20 -21.80 15.21
C SER A 3 -3.19 -22.38 14.21
N ALA A 4 -3.75 -21.53 13.35
CA ALA A 4 -4.47 -22.01 12.19
C ALA A 4 -3.42 -22.55 11.21
N VAL A 5 -3.26 -23.88 11.21
CA VAL A 5 -2.52 -24.60 10.18
C VAL A 5 -3.39 -24.57 8.93
N PHE A 6 -3.05 -23.69 7.99
CA PHE A 6 -3.61 -23.71 6.65
C PHE A 6 -2.96 -24.86 5.87
N GLU A 7 -3.68 -25.97 5.75
CA GLU A 7 -3.29 -27.07 4.86
C GLU A 7 -3.31 -26.58 3.40
N GLY A 8 -2.14 -26.59 2.74
CA GLY A 8 -2.08 -26.61 1.26
C GLY A 8 -1.23 -25.56 0.56
N THR A 9 -0.83 -24.45 1.21
CA THR A 9 0.12 -23.49 0.62
C THR A 9 1.11 -23.06 1.68
N SER A 10 2.38 -23.41 1.49
CA SER A 10 3.47 -22.84 2.25
C SER A 10 3.34 -21.30 2.16
N LEU A 11 3.01 -20.63 3.26
CA LEU A 11 2.95 -19.15 3.37
C LEU A 11 4.24 -18.46 2.91
N VAL A 12 5.30 -19.24 2.70
CA VAL A 12 6.65 -18.84 2.31
C VAL A 12 6.70 -18.15 0.93
N ASN A 13 5.66 -18.25 0.08
CA ASN A 13 5.63 -17.63 -1.25
C ASN A 13 4.34 -16.87 -1.60
N MET A 14 3.56 -16.41 -0.62
CA MET A 14 2.42 -15.53 -0.93
C MET A 14 2.89 -14.09 -1.14
N TYR A 15 2.60 -13.53 -2.31
CA TYR A 15 2.91 -12.14 -2.64
C TYR A 15 1.79 -11.50 -3.44
N VAL A 16 1.74 -10.16 -3.39
CA VAL A 16 0.85 -9.37 -4.25
C VAL A 16 1.46 -9.33 -5.65
N ARG A 17 0.76 -9.90 -6.62
CA ARG A 17 1.16 -9.96 -8.03
C ARG A 17 0.80 -8.68 -8.78
N GLY A 18 -0.32 -8.06 -8.43
CA GLY A 18 -0.81 -6.86 -9.11
C GLY A 18 -1.70 -6.01 -8.22
N CYS A 19 -1.75 -4.71 -8.50
CA CYS A 19 -2.64 -3.77 -7.83
C CYS A 19 -3.21 -2.74 -8.80
N TRP A 20 -4.45 -2.34 -8.55
CA TRP A 20 -5.18 -1.31 -9.29
C TRP A 20 -5.95 -0.42 -8.32
N VAL A 21 -6.08 0.86 -8.67
CA VAL A 21 -6.85 1.82 -7.87
C VAL A 21 -8.10 2.18 -8.66
N ASN A 22 -9.25 1.71 -8.17
CA ASN A 22 -10.51 1.78 -8.92
C ASN A 22 -11.28 3.08 -8.67
N GLY A 23 -10.99 3.77 -7.57
CA GLY A 23 -11.74 4.95 -7.18
C GLY A 23 -11.35 5.48 -5.80
N ILE A 24 -12.08 6.51 -5.37
CA ILE A 24 -11.94 7.10 -4.04
C ILE A 24 -13.32 7.26 -3.43
N ARG A 25 -13.43 6.92 -2.14
CA ARG A 25 -14.65 7.02 -1.36
C ARG A 25 -14.40 7.88 -0.14
N ARG A 26 -15.26 8.86 0.09
CA ARG A 26 -15.25 9.68 1.30
C ARG A 26 -16.20 9.08 2.32
N LEU A 27 -15.73 8.91 3.56
CA LEU A 27 -16.47 8.29 4.66
C LEU A 27 -16.41 9.18 5.90
N ILE A 28 -17.50 9.23 6.66
CA ILE A 28 -17.52 9.84 7.99
C ILE A 28 -16.87 8.85 8.96
N ILE A 29 -15.75 9.26 9.58
CA ILE A 29 -14.93 8.41 10.45
C ILE A 29 -15.06 8.76 11.93
N SER A 30 -15.74 9.85 12.27
CA SER A 30 -15.94 10.27 13.66
C SER A 30 -17.38 10.68 13.96
N ARG A 31 -17.77 10.57 15.23
CA ARG A 31 -19.09 11.04 15.71
C ARG A 31 -19.24 12.57 15.59
N ARG A 32 -18.15 13.30 15.41
CA ARG A 32 -18.14 14.76 15.22
C ARG A 32 -18.35 15.16 13.75
N GLY A 33 -18.42 14.18 12.85
CA GLY A 33 -18.60 14.42 11.41
C GLY A 33 -17.28 14.57 10.66
N ASP A 34 -16.14 14.15 11.22
CA ASP A 34 -14.87 14.19 10.49
C ASP A 34 -14.95 13.20 9.31
N GLU A 35 -14.55 13.66 8.13
CA GLU A 35 -14.53 12.89 6.90
C GLU A 35 -13.09 12.49 6.54
N GLU A 36 -12.91 11.26 6.05
CA GLU A 36 -11.65 10.79 5.49
C GLU A 36 -11.89 10.13 4.12
N GLU A 37 -10.94 10.32 3.23
CA GLU A 37 -10.95 9.73 1.89
C GLU A 37 -10.16 8.42 1.85
N PHE A 38 -10.77 7.40 1.25
CA PHE A 38 -10.23 6.06 1.11
C PHE A 38 -10.15 5.69 -0.36
N TYR A 39 -8.96 5.28 -0.80
CA TYR A 39 -8.74 4.69 -2.11
C TYR A 39 -9.27 3.25 -2.13
N GLU A 40 -9.99 2.92 -3.19
CA GLU A 40 -10.50 1.56 -3.44
C GLU A 40 -9.45 0.80 -4.25
N ILE A 41 -8.74 -0.11 -3.57
CA ILE A 41 -7.60 -0.82 -4.14
C ILE A 41 -7.99 -2.27 -4.40
N ARG A 42 -7.89 -2.70 -5.65
CA ARG A 42 -7.95 -4.12 -6.03
C ARG A 42 -6.53 -4.69 -6.01
N THR A 43 -6.33 -5.81 -5.34
CA THR A 43 -5.07 -6.56 -5.34
C THR A 43 -5.30 -7.96 -5.89
N GLU A 44 -4.36 -8.43 -6.70
CA GLU A 44 -4.30 -9.83 -7.14
C GLU A 44 -3.09 -10.49 -6.48
N TRP A 45 -3.30 -11.66 -5.89
CA TRP A 45 -2.28 -12.44 -5.20
C TRP A 45 -1.71 -13.53 -6.11
N SER A 46 -0.59 -14.12 -5.69
CA SER A 46 0.13 -15.15 -6.44
C SER A 46 -0.72 -16.41 -6.76
N ASP A 47 -1.74 -16.70 -5.96
CA ASP A 47 -2.72 -17.77 -6.15
C ASP A 47 -3.92 -17.36 -7.02
N ARG A 48 -3.90 -16.15 -7.59
CA ARG A 48 -4.98 -15.50 -8.36
C ARG A 48 -6.17 -15.05 -7.51
N ASN A 49 -6.10 -15.12 -6.18
CA ASN A 49 -7.12 -14.51 -5.33
C ASN A 49 -7.10 -13.00 -5.47
N VAL A 50 -8.30 -12.41 -5.44
CA VAL A 50 -8.51 -10.97 -5.56
C VAL A 50 -9.04 -10.44 -4.23
N LEU A 51 -8.36 -9.44 -3.67
CA LEU A 51 -8.83 -8.72 -2.48
C LEU A 51 -9.08 -7.25 -2.80
N TYR A 52 -10.17 -6.72 -2.26
CA TYR A 52 -10.54 -5.31 -2.34
C TYR A 52 -10.28 -4.65 -0.98
N LEU A 53 -9.52 -3.56 -1.00
CA LEU A 53 -9.07 -2.86 0.20
C LEU A 53 -9.48 -1.39 0.13
N HIS A 54 -9.80 -0.82 1.28
CA HIS A 54 -9.96 0.62 1.45
C HIS A 54 -8.78 1.15 2.24
N ARG A 55 -7.98 2.06 1.67
CA ARG A 55 -6.80 2.63 2.34
C ARG A 55 -6.77 4.14 2.17
N SER A 56 -6.48 4.85 3.25
CA SER A 56 -6.36 6.31 3.20
C SER A 56 -4.94 6.74 2.86
N TYR A 57 -4.77 8.04 2.55
CA TYR A 57 -3.43 8.62 2.38
C TYR A 57 -2.54 8.40 3.61
N SER A 58 -3.12 8.48 4.81
CA SER A 58 -2.42 8.23 6.07
C SER A 58 -1.90 6.79 6.16
N ASP A 59 -2.63 5.81 5.63
CA ASP A 59 -2.17 4.41 5.58
C ASP A 59 -0.93 4.26 4.69
N LEU A 60 -0.89 4.95 3.53
CA LEU A 60 0.27 4.95 2.64
C LEU A 60 1.50 5.56 3.31
N GLY A 61 1.32 6.66 4.05
CA GLY A 61 2.40 7.25 4.86
C GLY A 61 2.92 6.31 5.94
N ARG A 62 2.03 5.57 6.62
CA ARG A 62 2.43 4.55 7.61
C ARG A 62 3.15 3.38 6.97
N LEU A 63 2.75 2.95 5.78
CA LEU A 63 3.45 1.92 5.01
C LEU A 63 4.89 2.34 4.70
N PHE A 64 5.10 3.56 4.18
CA PHE A 64 6.44 4.07 3.91
C PHE A 64 7.30 4.14 5.17
N LYS A 65 6.75 4.63 6.28
CA LYS A 65 7.46 4.65 7.57
C LYS A 65 7.87 3.24 8.01
N ARG A 66 6.97 2.27 7.92
CA ARG A 66 7.28 0.87 8.28
C ARG A 66 8.36 0.26 7.41
N LEU A 67 8.43 0.60 6.11
CA LEU A 67 9.52 0.18 5.24
C LEU A 67 10.87 0.74 5.72
N LEU A 68 10.94 2.04 6.03
CA LEU A 68 12.16 2.68 6.56
C LEU A 68 12.58 2.13 7.93
N ASP A 69 11.63 1.72 8.75
CA ASP A 69 11.89 1.15 10.07
C ASP A 69 12.35 -0.31 9.96
N SER A 70 11.83 -1.09 9.00
CA SER A 70 12.18 -2.50 8.80
C SER A 70 13.53 -2.69 8.10
N PHE A 71 13.92 -1.73 7.26
CA PHE A 71 15.16 -1.76 6.47
C PHE A 71 15.98 -0.49 6.71
N PRO A 72 16.56 -0.32 7.91
CA PRO A 72 17.29 0.89 8.27
C PRO A 72 18.51 1.13 7.37
N GLU A 73 19.14 0.07 6.86
CA GLU A 73 20.24 0.13 5.89
C GLU A 73 19.84 0.79 4.56
N ASP A 74 18.57 0.67 4.15
CA ASP A 74 18.07 1.18 2.87
C ASP A 74 17.50 2.60 2.98
N ARG A 75 17.55 3.22 4.17
CA ARG A 75 16.98 4.56 4.39
C ARG A 75 17.50 5.61 3.40
N PRO A 76 18.81 5.67 3.06
CA PRO A 76 19.31 6.64 2.09
C PRO A 76 18.70 6.44 0.70
N GLU A 77 18.59 5.20 0.23
CA GLU A 77 17.98 4.89 -1.06
C GLU A 77 16.46 5.14 -1.04
N LEU A 78 15.76 4.69 0.00
CA LEU A 78 14.31 4.85 0.16
C LEU A 78 13.89 6.31 0.32
N SER A 79 14.71 7.14 0.98
CA SER A 79 14.44 8.58 1.10
C SER A 79 14.63 9.33 -0.22
N ARG A 80 15.46 8.82 -1.12
CA ARG A 80 15.63 9.33 -2.49
C ARG A 80 14.74 8.61 -3.51
N SER A 81 13.97 7.64 -3.05
CA SER A 81 13.21 6.76 -3.93
C SER A 81 11.96 7.47 -4.50
N PRO A 82 11.40 6.93 -5.60
CA PRO A 82 10.10 7.36 -6.11
C PRO A 82 8.96 7.25 -5.09
N LEU A 83 9.14 6.56 -3.94
CA LEU A 83 8.10 6.42 -2.93
C LEU A 83 7.80 7.74 -2.21
N LEU A 84 8.84 8.43 -1.75
CA LEU A 84 8.65 9.72 -1.05
C LEU A 84 8.09 10.75 -2.02
N GLN A 85 8.64 10.82 -3.23
CA GLN A 85 8.16 11.71 -4.28
C GLN A 85 6.70 11.39 -4.65
N GLY A 86 6.34 10.11 -4.79
CA GLY A 86 4.97 9.69 -5.07
C GLY A 86 3.98 10.12 -3.99
N LEU A 87 4.35 10.01 -2.70
CA LEU A 87 3.49 10.52 -1.60
C LEU A 87 3.28 12.04 -1.70
N ILE A 88 4.33 12.81 -2.01
CA ILE A 88 4.23 14.26 -2.21
C ILE A 88 3.29 14.56 -3.39
N THR A 89 3.49 13.90 -4.53
CA THR A 89 2.68 14.13 -5.73
C THR A 89 1.21 13.73 -5.54
N ILE A 90 0.91 12.66 -4.80
CA ILE A 90 -0.47 12.30 -4.43
C ILE A 90 -1.12 13.42 -3.61
N LYS A 91 -0.38 14.02 -2.67
CA LYS A 91 -0.88 15.10 -1.82
C LYS A 91 -1.10 16.40 -2.60
N GLU A 92 -0.26 16.67 -3.60
CA GLU A 92 -0.32 17.87 -4.45
C GLU A 92 -1.28 17.71 -5.65
N ALA A 93 -1.73 16.50 -5.95
CA ALA A 93 -2.67 16.25 -7.04
C ALA A 93 -4.05 16.86 -6.73
N HIS A 94 -4.47 17.81 -7.57
CA HIS A 94 -5.76 18.48 -7.45
C HIS A 94 -6.87 17.72 -8.21
N ASP A 95 -6.50 17.05 -9.30
CA ASP A 95 -7.40 16.23 -10.10
C ASP A 95 -7.52 14.80 -9.52
N ILE A 96 -8.75 14.27 -9.51
CA ILE A 96 -9.02 12.96 -8.93
C ILE A 96 -8.34 11.86 -9.75
N GLU A 97 -8.42 11.89 -11.07
CA GLU A 97 -7.82 10.85 -11.93
C GLU A 97 -6.30 10.85 -11.79
N ALA A 98 -5.68 12.03 -11.82
CA ALA A 98 -4.25 12.18 -11.56
C ALA A 98 -3.86 11.59 -10.19
N ARG A 99 -4.64 11.90 -9.14
CA ARG A 99 -4.39 11.38 -7.79
C ARG A 99 -4.51 9.86 -7.73
N LEU A 100 -5.52 9.26 -8.36
CA LEU A 100 -5.68 7.79 -8.43
C LEU A 100 -4.51 7.13 -9.17
N ASN A 101 -4.09 7.73 -10.30
CA ASN A 101 -2.95 7.25 -11.08
C ASN A 101 -1.65 7.26 -10.28
N GLU A 102 -1.39 8.32 -9.50
CA GLU A 102 -0.18 8.40 -8.67
C GLU A 102 -0.21 7.39 -7.52
N VAL A 103 -1.37 7.14 -6.90
CA VAL A 103 -1.52 6.07 -5.91
C VAL A 103 -1.22 4.71 -6.56
N GLU A 104 -1.75 4.44 -7.75
CA GLU A 104 -1.51 3.17 -8.44
C GLU A 104 -0.03 2.98 -8.80
N LYS A 105 0.63 4.04 -9.33
CA LYS A 105 2.07 4.02 -9.62
C LYS A 105 2.90 3.78 -8.36
N LEU A 106 2.55 4.41 -7.24
CA LEU A 106 3.23 4.21 -5.97
C LEU A 106 3.12 2.75 -5.52
N LEU A 107 1.91 2.18 -5.49
CA LEU A 107 1.70 0.80 -5.09
C LEU A 107 2.41 -0.21 -6.02
N LYS A 108 2.36 0.03 -7.34
CA LYS A 108 3.10 -0.76 -8.32
C LYS A 108 4.60 -0.68 -8.11
N THR A 109 5.13 0.48 -7.73
CA THR A 109 6.55 0.61 -7.39
C THR A 109 6.90 -0.25 -6.19
N ILE A 110 6.08 -0.22 -5.13
CA ILE A 110 6.31 -0.98 -3.89
C ILE A 110 6.31 -2.50 -4.16
N ILE A 111 5.30 -3.03 -4.86
CA ILE A 111 5.21 -4.49 -5.09
C ILE A 111 6.29 -5.01 -6.05
N ASN A 112 6.91 -4.14 -6.85
CA ASN A 112 8.00 -4.48 -7.76
C ASN A 112 9.40 -4.21 -7.17
N MET A 113 9.49 -3.77 -5.90
CA MET A 113 10.78 -3.61 -5.24
C MET A 113 11.50 -4.96 -5.08
N PRO A 114 12.84 -4.97 -5.00
CA PRO A 114 13.61 -6.17 -4.70
C PRO A 114 13.13 -6.82 -3.42
N TRP A 115 13.03 -8.15 -3.44
CA TRP A 115 12.53 -8.91 -2.31
C TRP A 115 13.58 -8.92 -1.21
N LYS A 116 13.19 -8.49 -0.02
CA LYS A 116 14.02 -8.53 1.19
C LYS A 116 13.24 -9.13 2.33
N VAL A 117 13.92 -9.94 3.14
CA VAL A 117 13.34 -10.46 4.38
C VAL A 117 13.49 -9.38 5.44
N GLY A 118 12.37 -8.82 5.88
CA GLY A 118 12.36 -7.87 6.99
C GLY A 118 12.79 -8.54 8.29
N LYS A 119 13.51 -7.79 9.14
CA LYS A 119 13.76 -8.20 10.53
C LYS A 119 12.55 -7.80 11.37
N THR A 120 11.49 -8.60 11.32
CA THR A 120 10.34 -8.47 12.25
C THR A 120 10.41 -9.52 13.33
#